data_AF-A0A9R0CY88-F1
#
_entry.id   AF-A0A9R0CY88-F1
#
_cell.length_a   1.000
_cell.length_b   1.000
_cell.length_c   1.000
_cell.angle_alpha   90.00
_cell.angle_beta   90.00
_cell.angle_gamma   90.00
#
_symmetry.space_group_name_H-M   'P 1'
#
loop_
_entity.id
_entity.type
_entity.pdbx_description
1 polymer ?
#
loop_
_entity_poly.entity_id
_entity_poly.type
_entity_poly.pdbx_seq_one_letter_code
_entity_poly.pdbx_strand_id
1 'polypeptide(L)'
;MFKQAFVLAALAVSCSATASNTYLLYTLENKLVPEKLDPSAPLSRYTNFKITDNTVILVHGHHGDANNDFNTLIKNAILDHQTPHNVIVVDWSREANQGYASARQSVPIVSLIFN
;
A
#
# COMPACT_ATOMS: atom_id res chain seq x y z
N MET A 1 10.69 -15.42 -17.98
CA MET A 1 10.48 -15.78 -16.56
C MET A 1 9.12 -15.24 -16.14
N PHE A 2 8.17 -16.12 -15.83
CA PHE A 2 6.85 -15.72 -15.36
C PHE A 2 6.97 -15.11 -13.95
N LYS A 3 6.82 -13.79 -13.84
CA LYS A 3 6.80 -13.10 -12.54
C LYS A 3 5.41 -13.32 -11.93
N GLN A 4 5.33 -14.15 -10.90
CA GLN A 4 4.10 -14.35 -10.13
C GLN A 4 3.91 -13.12 -9.22
N ALA A 5 2.87 -12.34 -9.49
CA ALA A 5 2.37 -11.36 -8.54
C ALA A 5 1.48 -12.10 -7.52
N PHE A 6 1.95 -12.26 -6.29
CA PHE A 6 1.08 -12.69 -5.19
C PHE A 6 0.21 -11.50 -4.77
N VAL A 7 -0.93 -11.34 -5.44
CA VAL A 7 -1.97 -10.41 -4.99
C VAL A 7 -2.84 -11.15 -3.98
N LEU A 8 -2.55 -10.97 -2.69
CA LEU A 8 -3.49 -11.32 -1.62
C LEU A 8 -4.44 -10.12 -1.43
N ALA A 9 -5.54 -10.07 -2.19
CA ALA A 9 -6.66 -9.19 -1.89
C ALA A 9 -7.96 -9.75 -2.44
N ALA A 10 -8.98 -9.83 -1.57
CA ALA A 10 -10.30 -10.36 -1.86
C ALA A 10 -11.09 -9.45 -2.82
N LEU A 11 -11.86 -10.09 -3.70
CA LEU A 11 -12.82 -9.48 -4.62
C LEU A 11 -14.02 -8.89 -3.83
N ALA A 12 -14.28 -7.58 -3.91
CA ALA A 12 -15.58 -7.03 -3.48
C ALA A 12 -15.92 -5.65 -4.08
N VAL A 13 -16.96 -5.66 -4.92
CA VAL A 13 -18.09 -4.71 -5.03
C VAL A 13 -17.81 -3.21 -4.87
N SER A 14 -17.87 -2.50 -5.98
CA SER A 14 -17.94 -1.04 -6.06
C SER A 14 -19.26 -0.52 -5.47
N CYS A 15 -19.23 -0.07 -4.22
CA CYS A 15 -20.21 0.87 -3.69
C CYS A 15 -19.45 2.04 -3.07
N SER A 16 -19.83 3.25 -3.48
CA SER A 16 -19.20 4.54 -3.22
C SER A 16 -19.04 4.87 -1.72
N ALA A 17 -18.08 4.24 -1.08
CA ALA A 17 -17.50 4.74 0.15
C ALA A 17 -16.05 5.08 -0.18
N THR A 18 -15.65 6.32 0.01
CA THR A 18 -14.27 6.73 -0.17
C THR A 18 -13.54 6.41 1.13
N ALA A 19 -12.98 5.20 1.25
CA ALA A 19 -11.89 5.04 2.20
C ALA A 19 -10.81 6.03 1.77
N SER A 20 -10.55 7.04 2.62
CA SER A 20 -9.53 8.05 2.37
C SER A 20 -8.17 7.44 2.67
N ASN A 21 -7.75 6.52 1.80
CA ASN A 21 -6.46 5.89 1.92
C ASN A 21 -5.37 6.86 1.51
N THR A 22 -4.26 6.83 2.25
CA THR A 22 -3.02 7.48 1.83
C THR A 22 -2.07 6.43 1.28
N TYR A 23 -1.51 6.70 0.11
CA TYR A 23 -0.57 5.82 -0.58
C TYR A 23 0.82 6.40 -0.49
N LEU A 24 1.77 5.64 0.02
CA LEU A 24 3.14 6.09 0.26
C LEU A 24 4.11 5.18 -0.49
N LEU A 25 4.77 5.74 -1.51
CA LEU A 25 5.78 5.05 -2.28
C LEU A 25 7.15 5.20 -1.62
N TYR A 26 7.75 4.04 -1.34
CA TYR A 26 9.12 3.89 -0.92
C TYR A 26 9.87 3.03 -1.94
N THR A 27 11.12 3.40 -2.18
CA THR A 27 12.12 2.64 -2.92
C THR A 27 13.43 2.67 -2.13
N LEU A 28 14.46 2.05 -2.67
CA LEU A 28 15.79 2.10 -2.07
C LEU A 28 16.34 3.54 -1.99
N GLU A 29 15.93 4.41 -2.91
CA GLU A 29 16.36 5.80 -2.99
C GLU A 29 15.70 6.70 -1.94
N ASN A 30 14.47 6.39 -1.52
CA ASN A 30 13.69 7.21 -0.58
C ASN A 30 13.12 6.40 0.59
N LYS A 31 13.92 5.48 1.16
CA LYS A 31 13.51 4.58 2.26
C LYS A 31 12.85 5.27 3.47
N LEU A 32 13.26 6.50 3.77
CA LEU A 32 12.85 7.25 4.96
C LEU A 32 11.69 8.20 4.72
N VAL A 33 11.65 8.85 3.54
CA VAL A 33 10.66 9.88 3.22
C VAL A 33 9.92 9.47 1.94
N PRO A 34 8.65 9.03 2.05
CA PRO A 34 7.92 8.53 0.90
C PRO A 34 7.49 9.62 -0.07
N GLU A 35 7.24 9.23 -1.31
CA GLU A 35 6.41 10.02 -2.23
C GLU A 35 4.94 9.68 -1.98
N LYS A 36 4.11 10.69 -1.70
CA LYS A 36 2.67 10.48 -1.56
C LYS A 36 2.04 10.31 -2.94
N LEU A 37 1.42 9.16 -3.16
CA LEU A 37 0.72 8.87 -4.41
C LEU A 37 -0.70 9.46 -4.39
N ASP A 38 -1.04 10.06 -5.50
CA ASP A 38 -2.39 10.32 -5.98
C ASP A 38 -2.84 9.10 -6.82
N PRO A 39 -3.85 8.35 -6.36
CA PRO A 39 -4.34 7.15 -7.04
C PRO A 39 -4.99 7.45 -8.40
N SER A 40 -5.33 8.71 -8.69
CA SER A 40 -5.90 9.11 -9.98
C SER A 40 -4.86 9.32 -11.08
N ALA A 41 -3.57 9.24 -10.75
CA ALA A 41 -2.50 9.63 -11.64
C ALA A 41 -1.53 8.48 -11.94
N PRO A 42 -0.94 8.45 -13.15
CA PRO A 42 -0.08 7.35 -13.57
C PRO A 42 1.19 7.28 -12.71
N LEU A 43 1.63 6.05 -12.42
CA LEU A 43 2.84 5.82 -11.61
C LEU A 43 4.12 6.40 -12.24
N SER A 44 4.13 6.61 -13.56
CA SER A 44 5.25 7.24 -14.28
C SER A 44 5.52 8.70 -13.89
N ARG A 45 4.60 9.35 -13.17
CA ARG A 45 4.81 10.74 -12.69
C ARG A 45 5.68 10.84 -11.44
N TYR A 46 5.90 9.74 -10.73
CA TYR A 46 6.64 9.72 -9.46
C TYR A 46 8.11 9.44 -9.72
N THR A 47 8.97 10.23 -9.08
CA THR A 47 10.40 10.29 -9.46
C THR A 47 11.15 9.02 -9.06
N ASN A 48 10.77 8.42 -7.93
CA ASN A 48 11.37 7.20 -7.44
C ASN A 48 10.70 5.94 -7.98
N PHE A 49 9.54 6.01 -8.64
CA PHE A 49 8.89 4.81 -9.16
C PHE A 49 9.65 4.22 -10.35
N LYS A 50 10.06 2.96 -10.24
CA LYS A 50 10.79 2.25 -11.30
C LYS A 50 9.95 1.15 -11.89
N ILE A 51 9.50 1.33 -13.12
CA ILE A 51 8.66 0.35 -13.84
C ILE A 51 9.36 -1.01 -14.05
N THR A 52 10.68 -1.05 -14.00
CA THR A 52 11.50 -2.27 -14.12
C THR A 52 11.50 -3.11 -12.85
N ASP A 53 11.19 -2.50 -11.71
CA ASP A 53 11.34 -3.08 -10.39
C ASP A 53 10.03 -3.78 -9.98
N ASN A 54 10.15 -4.78 -9.11
CA ASN A 54 8.96 -5.47 -8.61
C ASN A 54 8.16 -4.52 -7.70
N THR A 55 6.84 -4.54 -7.77
CA THR A 55 6.01 -3.69 -6.89
C THR A 55 5.33 -4.53 -5.82
N VAL A 56 5.51 -4.15 -4.56
CA VAL A 56 4.84 -4.75 -3.40
C VAL A 56 3.91 -3.73 -2.77
N ILE A 57 2.67 -4.13 -2.51
CA ILE A 57 1.68 -3.31 -1.79
C ILE A 57 1.59 -3.84 -0.37
N LEU A 58 1.82 -2.97 0.61
CA LEU A 58 1.80 -3.30 2.03
C LEU A 58 0.65 -2.59 2.72
N VAL A 59 -0.25 -3.35 3.34
CA VAL A 59 -1.47 -2.83 3.97
C VAL A 59 -1.45 -3.25 5.44
N HIS A 60 -1.60 -2.29 6.36
CA HIS A 60 -1.67 -2.59 7.80
C HIS A 60 -3.03 -3.17 8.21
N GLY A 61 -3.12 -3.71 9.43
CA GLY A 61 -4.37 -4.26 9.99
C GLY A 61 -5.16 -3.28 10.87
N HIS A 62 -6.08 -3.84 11.65
CA HIS A 62 -6.85 -3.13 12.69
C HIS A 62 -5.91 -2.50 13.73
N HIS A 63 -6.25 -1.29 14.19
CA HIS A 63 -5.42 -0.51 15.12
C HIS A 63 -4.00 -0.16 14.60
N GLY A 64 -3.84 -0.12 13.28
CA GLY A 64 -2.58 0.24 12.62
C GLY A 64 -2.65 1.57 11.86
N ASP A 65 -1.47 1.97 11.38
CA ASP A 65 -1.17 3.12 10.55
C ASP A 65 0.06 2.86 9.65
N ALA A 66 0.45 3.85 8.86
CA ALA A 66 1.56 3.76 7.91
C ALA A 66 2.92 3.41 8.54
N ASN A 67 3.13 3.75 9.80
CA ASN A 67 4.43 3.76 10.47
C ASN A 67 4.58 2.68 11.55
N ASN A 68 3.53 1.89 11.85
CA ASN A 68 3.64 0.76 12.78
C ASN A 68 4.81 -0.16 12.42
N ASP A 69 5.32 -0.87 13.45
CA ASP A 69 6.47 -1.77 13.33
C ASP A 69 6.35 -2.75 12.16
N PHE A 70 5.15 -3.29 11.90
CA PHE A 70 4.90 -4.14 10.74
C PHE A 70 5.31 -3.46 9.43
N ASN A 71 4.80 -2.25 9.17
CA ASN A 71 5.12 -1.54 7.95
C ASN A 71 6.60 -1.15 7.90
N THR A 72 7.17 -0.67 9.01
CA THR A 72 8.57 -0.25 9.06
C THR A 72 9.53 -1.41 8.80
N LEU A 73 9.36 -2.53 9.52
CA LEU A 73 10.25 -3.69 9.42
C LEU A 73 10.11 -4.41 8.07
N ILE A 74 8.88 -4.66 7.62
CA ILE A 74 8.64 -5.41 6.39
C ILE A 74 9.01 -4.59 5.16
N LYS A 75 8.66 -3.28 5.11
CA LYS A 75 9.10 -2.39 4.04
C LYS A 75 10.62 -2.38 3.94
N ASN A 76 11.33 -2.19 5.06
CA ASN A 76 12.79 -2.15 5.05
C ASN A 76 13.38 -3.48 4.56
N ALA A 77 12.87 -4.61 5.04
CA ALA A 77 13.32 -5.93 4.60
C ALA A 77 13.10 -6.16 3.09
N ILE A 78 11.98 -5.69 2.53
CA ILE A 78 11.71 -5.78 1.08
C ILE A 78 12.64 -4.87 0.29
N LEU A 79 12.85 -3.63 0.73
CA LEU A 79 13.72 -2.66 0.05
C LEU A 79 15.19 -3.08 0.09
N ASP A 80 15.62 -3.76 1.16
CA ASP A 80 16.98 -4.27 1.32
C ASP A 80 17.21 -5.65 0.65
N HIS A 81 16.18 -6.20 0.00
CA HIS A 81 16.31 -7.44 -0.77
C HIS A 81 17.19 -7.22 -2.02
N GLN A 82 17.91 -8.26 -2.45
CA GLN A 82 18.85 -8.17 -3.59
C GLN A 82 18.17 -7.73 -4.90
N THR A 83 16.94 -8.19 -5.12
CA THR A 83 16.09 -7.70 -6.22
C THR A 83 15.49 -6.35 -5.84
N PRO A 84 15.60 -5.31 -6.68
CA PRO A 84 14.98 -4.00 -6.44
C PRO A 84 13.45 -4.06 -6.38
N HIS A 85 12.86 -3.27 -5.49
CA HIS A 85 11.41 -3.17 -5.31
C HIS A 85 10.94 -1.73 -5.19
N ASN A 86 9.75 -1.45 -5.73
CA ASN A 86 8.87 -0.39 -5.28
C ASN A 86 7.98 -0.94 -4.15
N VAL A 87 7.89 -0.25 -3.02
CA VAL A 87 6.96 -0.60 -1.93
C VAL A 87 5.93 0.51 -1.78
N ILE A 88 4.66 0.18 -1.95
CA ILE A 88 3.54 1.10 -1.75
C ILE A 88 2.86 0.72 -0.44
N VAL A 89 3.02 1.55 0.60
CA VAL A 89 2.30 1.40 1.86
C VAL A 89 0.92 2.06 1.72
N VAL A 90 -0.13 1.33 2.08
CA VAL A 90 -1.51 1.81 2.11
C VAL A 90 -1.90 2.09 3.55
N ASP A 91 -2.11 3.37 3.84
CA ASP A 91 -2.60 3.86 5.13
C ASP A 91 -4.10 4.07 5.07
N TRP A 92 -4.84 3.24 5.82
CA TRP A 92 -6.29 3.31 6.01
C TRP A 92 -6.63 3.50 7.50
N SER A 93 -5.69 4.07 8.27
CA SER A 93 -5.76 4.27 9.73
C SER A 93 -7.06 4.92 10.21
N ARG A 94 -7.67 5.80 9.40
CA ARG A 94 -8.97 6.43 9.71
C ARG A 94 -10.06 5.40 10.02
N GLU A 95 -10.14 4.35 9.21
CA GLU A 95 -11.13 3.28 9.39
C GLU A 95 -10.59 2.18 10.29
N ALA A 96 -9.30 1.86 10.18
CA ALA A 96 -8.66 0.79 10.94
C ALA A 96 -8.65 1.02 12.45
N ASN A 97 -8.68 2.29 12.90
CA ASN A 97 -8.68 2.64 14.33
C ASN A 97 -10.08 2.74 14.93
N GLN A 98 -11.15 2.48 14.17
CA GLN A 98 -12.50 2.34 14.73
C GLN A 98 -12.65 1.03 15.51
N GLY A 99 -13.79 0.86 16.18
CA GLY A 99 -14.14 -0.42 16.79
C GLY A 99 -14.10 -1.57 15.76
N TYR A 100 -13.73 -2.77 16.18
CA TYR A 100 -13.45 -3.91 15.28
C TYR A 100 -14.58 -4.20 14.28
N ALA A 101 -15.84 -4.10 14.71
CA ALA A 101 -16.99 -4.30 13.83
C ALA A 101 -17.02 -3.28 12.67
N SER A 102 -16.80 -2.00 12.96
CA SER A 102 -16.74 -0.93 11.96
C SER A 102 -15.52 -1.08 11.06
N ALA A 103 -14.34 -1.31 11.64
CA ALA A 103 -13.11 -1.49 10.86
C ALA A 103 -13.20 -2.67 9.89
N ARG A 104 -13.79 -3.80 10.32
CA ARG A 104 -14.06 -4.96 9.46
C ARG A 104 -15.01 -4.63 8.31
N GLN A 105 -16.05 -3.83 8.56
CA GLN A 105 -16.99 -3.39 7.51
C GLN A 105 -16.31 -2.50 6.47
N SER A 106 -15.26 -1.77 6.85
CA SER A 106 -14.50 -0.90 5.94
C SER A 106 -13.48 -1.63 5.05
N VAL A 107 -13.11 -2.88 5.36
CA VAL A 107 -12.10 -3.65 4.60
C VAL A 107 -12.37 -3.72 3.09
N PRO A 108 -13.60 -4.02 2.60
CA PRO A 108 -13.88 -4.06 1.17
C PRO A 108 -13.56 -2.75 0.43
N ILE A 109 -13.68 -1.63 1.14
CA ILE A 109 -13.49 -0.30 0.56
C ILE A 109 -11.99 0.01 0.38
N VAL A 110 -11.13 -0.54 1.25
CA VAL A 110 -9.67 -0.39 1.17
C VAL A 110 -9.12 -0.98 -0.15
N SER A 111 -9.79 -2.00 -0.70
CA SER A 111 -9.38 -2.66 -1.95
C SER A 111 -9.84 -2.00 -3.26
N LEU A 112 -10.70 -0.98 -3.23
CA LEU A 112 -11.36 -0.43 -4.44
C LEU A 112 -10.48 0.50 -5.32
N ILE A 113 -9.14 0.42 -5.24
CA ILE A 113 -8.29 1.59 -5.57
C ILE A 113 -7.32 1.33 -6.73
N PHE A 114 -7.56 0.27 -7.52
CA PHE A 114 -6.96 0.13 -8.85
C PHE A 114 -8.08 -0.11 -9.87
N ASN A 115 -8.38 0.93 -10.66
CA ASN A 115 -9.27 0.86 -11.82
C ASN A 115 -8.48 1.27 -13.07
#